data_AF-A0A1Y1VV56-F1
#
_entry.id   AF-A0A1Y1VV56-F1
#
_cell.length_a   1.000
_cell.length_b   1.000
_cell.length_c   1.000
_cell.angle_alpha   90.00
_cell.angle_beta   90.00
_cell.angle_gamma   90.00
#
_symmetry.space_group_name_H-M   'P 1'
#
loop_
_entity.id
_entity.type
_entity.pdbx_description
1 polymer ?
#
loop_
_entity_poly.entity_id
_entity_poly.type
_entity_poly.pdbx_seq_one_letter_code
_entity_poly.pdbx_strand_id
1 'polypeptide(L)'
;MDVKYSIDSDNVFIRSDAILQFSRAHDLYKKYFKKEPNHIRLIHCDGPINIYEVDDKILKIHPKSGYEASVIRYLNKEGFSLAPKLYFYGDDHMFIQKIEGETMFEAYDKMSPEQINMIFSQLNSAIGILKQKNVTHGDLMPTNIMVCGDKLVGIIDWERSIVGSLDDVERRGFMKAEHMGFAWWSEKMSQLDNLNK
;
A
#
# COMPACT_ATOMS: atom_id res chain seq x y z
N MET A 1 -19.15 -20.12 -16.02
CA MET A 1 -19.50 -18.95 -15.18
C MET A 1 -19.00 -17.73 -15.91
N ASP A 2 -19.84 -16.71 -16.08
CA ASP A 2 -19.44 -15.46 -16.73
C ASP A 2 -18.64 -14.61 -15.73
N VAL A 3 -17.46 -14.15 -16.15
CA VAL A 3 -16.59 -13.28 -15.33
C VAL A 3 -17.22 -11.89 -15.24
N LYS A 4 -17.33 -11.35 -14.03
CA LYS A 4 -17.86 -10.00 -13.80
C LYS A 4 -16.76 -8.96 -13.82
N TYR A 5 -16.86 -7.99 -14.72
CA TYR A 5 -15.97 -6.83 -14.81
C TYR A 5 -16.67 -5.58 -14.27
N SER A 6 -15.95 -4.75 -13.51
CA SER A 6 -16.46 -3.46 -13.03
C SER A 6 -15.36 -2.41 -12.92
N ILE A 7 -15.76 -1.14 -12.93
CA ILE A 7 -14.88 0.01 -12.79
C ILE A 7 -15.40 0.86 -11.63
N ASP A 8 -14.52 1.35 -10.78
CA ASP A 8 -14.87 2.36 -9.79
C ASP A 8 -15.08 3.72 -10.47
N SER A 9 -16.32 4.24 -10.44
CA SER A 9 -16.74 5.42 -11.21
C SER A 9 -16.10 6.72 -10.75
N ASP A 10 -15.58 6.76 -9.53
CA ASP A 10 -15.27 8.01 -8.87
C ASP A 10 -13.88 8.54 -9.20
N ASN A 11 -12.99 7.70 -9.77
CA ASN A 11 -11.59 8.07 -10.05
C ASN A 11 -11.00 7.49 -11.34
N VAL A 12 -11.78 6.82 -12.19
CA VAL A 12 -11.25 6.19 -13.41
C VAL A 12 -11.68 6.96 -14.65
N PHE A 13 -10.75 7.69 -15.26
CA PHE A 13 -10.89 8.06 -16.67
C PHE A 13 -10.91 6.76 -17.49
N ILE A 14 -12.09 6.38 -18.00
CA ILE A 14 -12.23 5.20 -18.86
C ILE A 14 -11.46 5.48 -20.15
N ARG A 15 -10.21 5.02 -20.17
CA ARG A 15 -9.39 5.05 -21.38
C ARG A 15 -9.96 4.04 -22.38
N SER A 16 -9.83 4.32 -23.67
CA SER A 16 -10.31 3.45 -24.75
C SER A 16 -9.66 2.05 -24.76
N ASP A 17 -8.59 1.85 -23.99
CA ASP A 17 -7.89 0.58 -23.79
C ASP A 17 -8.35 -0.23 -22.57
N ALA A 18 -9.40 0.19 -21.86
CA ALA A 18 -9.92 -0.51 -20.67
C ALA A 18 -10.19 -2.01 -20.92
N ILE A 19 -10.63 -2.40 -22.13
CA ILE A 19 -10.85 -3.80 -22.51
C ILE A 19 -9.52 -4.58 -22.54
N LEU A 20 -8.46 -4.01 -23.11
CA LEU A 20 -7.12 -4.62 -23.14
C LEU A 20 -6.55 -4.78 -21.72
N GLN A 21 -6.80 -3.79 -20.88
CA GLN A 21 -6.42 -3.75 -19.48
C GLN A 21 -7.05 -4.90 -18.66
N PHE A 22 -8.36 -5.13 -18.80
CA PHE A 22 -9.03 -6.26 -18.15
C PHE A 22 -8.57 -7.62 -18.69
N SER A 23 -8.33 -7.76 -19.99
CA SER A 23 -7.82 -9.02 -20.58
C SER A 23 -6.48 -9.41 -19.95
N ARG A 24 -5.59 -8.44 -19.78
CA ARG A 24 -4.29 -8.68 -19.16
C ARG A 24 -4.41 -9.12 -17.69
N ALA A 25 -5.27 -8.45 -16.91
CA ALA A 25 -5.51 -8.83 -15.52
C ALA A 25 -6.04 -10.27 -15.41
N HIS A 26 -6.98 -10.62 -16.30
CA HIS A 26 -7.55 -11.95 -16.40
C HIS A 26 -6.49 -13.01 -16.73
N ASP A 27 -5.69 -12.81 -17.79
CA ASP A 27 -4.66 -13.75 -18.22
C ASP A 27 -3.60 -13.99 -17.14
N LEU A 28 -3.16 -12.92 -16.46
CA LEU A 28 -2.25 -13.03 -15.32
C LEU A 28 -2.86 -13.86 -14.19
N TYR A 29 -4.12 -13.61 -13.83
CA TYR A 29 -4.78 -14.38 -12.78
C TYR A 29 -4.85 -15.88 -13.13
N LYS A 30 -5.30 -16.22 -14.34
CA LYS A 30 -5.33 -17.61 -14.83
C LYS A 30 -3.96 -18.26 -14.83
N LYS A 31 -2.94 -17.52 -15.27
CA LYS A 31 -1.55 -18.00 -15.30
C LYS A 31 -1.07 -18.44 -13.92
N TYR A 32 -1.30 -17.63 -12.89
CA TYR A 32 -0.76 -17.88 -11.54
C TYR A 32 -1.66 -18.75 -10.66
N PHE A 33 -2.98 -18.58 -10.74
CA PHE A 33 -3.93 -19.30 -9.87
C PHE A 33 -4.55 -20.54 -10.53
N LYS A 34 -4.31 -20.77 -11.82
CA LYS A 34 -4.80 -21.94 -12.59
C LYS A 34 -6.33 -22.12 -12.55
N LYS A 35 -7.05 -21.01 -12.43
CA LYS A 35 -8.52 -20.95 -12.43
C LYS A 35 -9.01 -19.64 -13.03
N GLU A 36 -10.28 -19.62 -13.45
CA GLU A 36 -10.97 -18.40 -13.84
C GLU A 36 -11.20 -17.50 -12.62
N PRO A 37 -11.02 -16.18 -12.73
CA PRO A 37 -11.48 -15.24 -11.71
C PRO A 37 -13.01 -15.17 -11.72
N ASN A 38 -13.64 -15.02 -10.56
CA ASN A 38 -15.07 -14.75 -10.49
C ASN A 38 -15.36 -13.28 -10.75
N HIS A 39 -14.45 -12.42 -10.27
CA HIS A 39 -14.58 -10.98 -10.35
C HIS A 39 -13.25 -10.29 -10.65
N ILE A 40 -13.29 -9.29 -11.53
CA ILE A 40 -12.20 -8.33 -11.73
C ILE A 40 -12.79 -6.92 -11.65
N ARG A 41 -12.21 -6.07 -10.81
CA ARG A 41 -12.57 -4.66 -10.69
C ARG A 41 -11.33 -3.80 -10.86
N LEU A 42 -11.39 -2.80 -11.72
CA LEU A 42 -10.36 -1.76 -11.79
C LEU A 42 -10.61 -0.75 -10.65
N ILE A 43 -9.65 -0.63 -9.73
CA ILE A 43 -9.73 0.24 -8.55
C ILE A 43 -9.02 1.57 -8.83
N HIS A 44 -7.87 1.52 -9.50
CA HIS A 44 -7.07 2.71 -9.76
C HIS A 44 -6.34 2.59 -11.10
N CYS A 45 -6.32 3.70 -11.84
CA CYS A 45 -5.62 3.84 -13.11
C CYS A 45 -4.99 5.23 -13.19
N ASP A 46 -3.67 5.30 -13.09
CA ASP A 46 -2.91 6.54 -13.28
C ASP A 46 -1.67 6.26 -14.14
N GLY A 47 -1.63 6.84 -15.35
CA GLY A 47 -0.53 6.66 -16.29
C GLY A 47 -0.21 5.17 -16.57
N PRO A 48 0.99 4.67 -16.20
CA PRO A 48 1.37 3.27 -16.36
C PRO A 48 0.89 2.35 -15.22
N ILE A 49 0.25 2.90 -14.19
CA ILE A 49 -0.17 2.18 -12.98
C ILE A 49 -1.61 1.72 -13.16
N ASN A 50 -1.84 0.42 -13.06
CA ASN A 50 -3.18 -0.15 -12.99
C ASN A 50 -3.29 -1.05 -11.77
N ILE A 51 -4.31 -0.83 -10.95
CA ILE A 51 -4.57 -1.62 -9.74
C ILE A 51 -5.96 -2.23 -9.87
N TYR A 52 -6.01 -3.56 -9.80
CA TYR A 52 -7.24 -4.33 -9.87
C TYR A 52 -7.49 -5.06 -8.57
N GLU A 53 -8.74 -5.15 -8.18
CA GLU A 53 -9.24 -6.21 -7.31
C GLU A 53 -9.53 -7.42 -8.20
N VAL A 54 -8.96 -8.59 -7.87
CA VAL A 54 -9.27 -9.85 -8.54
C VAL A 54 -9.62 -10.89 -7.49
N ASP A 55 -10.90 -11.25 -7.42
CA ASP A 55 -11.50 -11.95 -6.28
C ASP A 55 -11.15 -11.27 -4.94
N ASP A 56 -10.35 -11.91 -4.09
CA ASP A 56 -9.93 -11.47 -2.75
C ASP A 56 -8.48 -10.92 -2.72
N LYS A 57 -7.97 -10.48 -3.88
CA LYS A 57 -6.56 -10.09 -4.07
C LYS A 57 -6.44 -8.77 -4.80
N ILE A 58 -5.29 -8.13 -4.61
CA ILE A 58 -4.90 -6.96 -5.38
C ILE A 58 -3.87 -7.37 -6.43
N LEU A 59 -4.14 -7.03 -7.68
CA LEU A 59 -3.19 -7.09 -8.78
C LEU A 59 -2.72 -5.66 -9.07
N LYS A 60 -1.45 -5.38 -8.81
CA LYS A 60 -0.79 -4.14 -9.27
C LYS A 60 -0.03 -4.46 -10.56
N ILE A 61 -0.28 -3.70 -11.62
CA ILE A 61 0.48 -3.71 -12.87
C ILE A 61 1.16 -2.34 -12.99
N HIS A 62 2.48 -2.33 -12.88
CA HIS A 62 3.31 -1.13 -12.86
C HIS A 62 4.77 -1.50 -13.16
N PRO A 63 5.54 -0.73 -13.95
CA PRO A 63 6.95 -1.05 -14.24
C PRO A 63 7.87 -1.19 -13.02
N LYS A 64 7.51 -0.61 -11.86
CA LYS A 64 8.28 -0.78 -10.62
C LYS A 64 7.80 -1.94 -9.73
N SER A 65 6.78 -2.69 -10.16
CA SER A 65 6.19 -3.78 -9.34
C SER A 65 7.21 -4.84 -8.97
N GLY A 66 8.18 -5.16 -9.84
CA GLY A 66 9.24 -6.13 -9.52
C GLY A 66 10.12 -5.70 -8.33
N TYR A 67 10.47 -4.41 -8.26
CA TYR A 67 11.21 -3.87 -7.12
C TYR A 67 10.37 -3.86 -5.85
N GLU A 68 9.15 -3.31 -5.91
CA GLU A 68 8.23 -3.28 -4.78
C GLU A 68 7.95 -4.69 -4.22
N ALA A 69 7.69 -5.66 -5.11
CA ALA A 69 7.51 -7.06 -4.73
C ALA A 69 8.75 -7.66 -4.05
N SER A 70 9.96 -7.26 -4.44
CA SER A 70 11.19 -7.72 -3.80
C SER A 70 11.30 -7.24 -2.35
N VAL A 71 10.87 -6.00 -2.07
CA VAL A 71 10.82 -5.42 -0.72
C VAL A 71 9.74 -6.13 0.11
N ILE A 72 8.53 -6.28 -0.43
CA ILE A 72 7.43 -6.97 0.27
C ILE A 72 7.83 -8.42 0.56
N ARG A 73 8.47 -9.12 -0.39
CA ARG A 73 8.98 -10.48 -0.20
C ARG A 73 9.97 -10.56 0.96
N TYR A 74 10.90 -9.60 1.05
CA TYR A 74 11.84 -9.51 2.16
C TYR A 74 11.10 -9.33 3.48
N LEU A 75 10.18 -8.37 3.57
CA LEU A 75 9.39 -8.09 4.78
C LEU A 75 8.53 -9.29 5.22
N ASN A 76 7.88 -9.97 4.27
CA ASN A 76 7.11 -11.18 4.55
C ASN A 76 8.00 -12.30 5.11
N LYS A 77 9.20 -12.52 4.53
CA LYS A 77 10.16 -13.51 5.03
C LYS A 77 10.64 -13.17 6.45
N GLU A 78 10.79 -11.89 6.72
CA GLU A 78 11.22 -11.33 8.00
C GLU A 78 10.12 -11.26 9.07
N GLY A 79 8.91 -11.74 8.75
CA GLY A 79 7.77 -11.79 9.66
C GLY A 79 7.15 -10.42 9.96
N PHE A 80 7.39 -9.41 9.12
CA PHE A 80 6.76 -8.09 9.29
C PHE A 80 5.29 -8.15 8.85
N SER A 81 4.38 -8.24 9.81
CA SER A 81 2.95 -8.54 9.60
C SER A 81 2.14 -7.41 8.97
N LEU A 82 2.67 -6.19 8.93
CA LEU A 82 1.98 -5.03 8.35
C LEU A 82 2.26 -4.85 6.85
N ALA A 83 3.23 -5.55 6.28
CA ALA A 83 3.34 -5.63 4.83
C ALA A 83 2.28 -6.60 4.29
N PRO A 84 1.64 -6.30 3.14
CA PRO A 84 0.70 -7.23 2.53
C PRO A 84 1.41 -8.56 2.21
N LYS A 85 0.69 -9.67 2.33
CA LYS A 85 1.21 -10.95 1.84
C LYS A 85 1.39 -10.90 0.32
N LEU A 86 2.58 -11.22 -0.15
CA LEU A 86 2.88 -11.42 -1.57
C LEU A 86 2.53 -12.85 -1.98
N TYR A 87 1.71 -12.99 -3.02
CA TYR A 87 1.37 -14.28 -3.62
C TYR A 87 2.29 -14.61 -4.80
N PHE A 88 2.37 -13.69 -5.76
CA PHE A 88 3.13 -13.85 -7.00
C PHE A 88 3.63 -12.50 -7.50
N TYR A 89 4.71 -12.51 -8.28
CA TYR A 89 5.19 -11.32 -8.97
C TYR A 89 5.92 -11.68 -10.26
N GLY A 90 6.03 -10.68 -11.14
CA GLY A 90 6.93 -10.63 -12.28
C GLY A 90 7.59 -9.26 -12.33
N ASP A 91 8.19 -8.92 -13.46
CA ASP A 91 8.94 -7.67 -13.61
C ASP A 91 8.05 -6.43 -13.46
N ASP A 92 6.81 -6.52 -13.96
CA ASP A 92 5.89 -5.38 -14.07
C ASP A 92 4.52 -5.61 -13.42
N HIS A 93 4.37 -6.66 -12.63
CA HIS A 93 3.13 -6.95 -11.92
C HIS A 93 3.35 -7.73 -10.63
N MET A 94 2.40 -7.63 -9.72
CA MET A 94 2.35 -8.45 -8.53
C MET A 94 0.92 -8.71 -8.05
N PHE A 95 0.71 -9.89 -7.48
CA PHE A 95 -0.48 -10.25 -6.72
C PHE A 95 -0.16 -10.20 -5.23
N ILE A 96 -0.89 -9.35 -4.51
CA ILE A 96 -0.75 -9.16 -3.07
C ILE A 96 -2.10 -9.33 -2.37
N GLN A 97 -2.05 -9.50 -1.06
CA GLN A 97 -3.23 -9.50 -0.19
C GLN A 97 -4.00 -8.18 -0.32
N LYS A 98 -5.32 -8.30 -0.45
CA LYS A 98 -6.23 -7.19 -0.16
C LYS A 98 -6.24 -6.97 1.35
N ILE A 99 -5.81 -5.79 1.77
CA ILE A 99 -5.87 -5.38 3.18
C ILE A 99 -7.25 -4.75 3.40
N GLU A 100 -8.03 -5.34 4.29
CA GLU A 100 -9.34 -4.83 4.67
C GLU A 100 -9.19 -3.60 5.56
N GLY A 101 -10.07 -2.61 5.37
CA GLY A 101 -10.04 -1.34 6.09
C GLY A 101 -10.10 -0.14 5.14
N GLU A 102 -9.93 1.04 5.71
CA GLU A 102 -9.80 2.30 4.98
C GLU A 102 -8.38 2.82 5.15
N THR A 103 -7.94 3.74 4.29
CA THR A 103 -6.69 4.47 4.54
C THR A 103 -6.85 5.36 5.77
N MET A 104 -5.76 5.64 6.47
CA MET A 104 -5.77 6.57 7.60
C MET A 104 -6.25 7.95 7.16
N PHE A 105 -5.96 8.36 5.92
CA PHE A 105 -6.47 9.59 5.34
C PHE A 105 -8.01 9.65 5.32
N GLU A 106 -8.65 8.58 4.82
CA GLU A 106 -10.12 8.50 4.72
C GLU A 106 -10.80 8.35 6.08
N ALA A 107 -10.15 7.65 7.00
CA ALA A 107 -10.73 7.35 8.31
C ALA A 107 -10.50 8.46 9.35
N TYR A 108 -9.52 9.35 9.14
CA TYR A 108 -9.06 10.32 10.14
C TYR A 108 -10.20 11.13 10.78
N ASP A 109 -11.06 11.74 9.96
CA ASP A 109 -12.14 12.60 10.44
C ASP A 109 -13.26 11.84 11.16
N LYS A 110 -13.26 10.50 11.05
CA LYS A 110 -14.22 9.61 11.71
C LYS A 110 -13.71 9.08 13.05
N MET A 111 -12.43 9.31 13.37
CA MET A 111 -11.77 8.74 14.54
C MET A 111 -11.77 9.69 15.74
N SER A 112 -11.88 9.11 16.93
CA SER A 112 -11.60 9.81 18.18
C SER A 112 -10.09 10.05 18.36
N PRO A 113 -9.68 11.06 19.14
CA PRO A 113 -8.28 11.28 19.51
C PRO A 113 -7.61 10.04 20.11
N GLU A 114 -8.34 9.26 20.91
CA GLU A 114 -7.86 8.02 21.53
C GLU A 114 -7.50 6.97 20.47
N GLN A 115 -8.37 6.76 19.48
CA GLN A 115 -8.10 5.82 18.38
C GLN A 115 -6.88 6.26 17.57
N ILE A 116 -6.78 7.56 17.28
CA ILE A 116 -5.64 8.14 16.57
C ILE A 116 -4.33 7.87 17.35
N ASN A 117 -4.32 8.11 18.67
CA ASN A 117 -3.17 7.85 19.53
C ASN A 117 -2.79 6.36 19.56
N MET A 118 -3.77 5.45 19.59
CA MET A 118 -3.52 4.01 19.53
C MET A 118 -2.89 3.59 18.21
N ILE A 119 -3.34 4.14 17.08
CA ILE A 119 -2.77 3.90 15.76
C ILE A 119 -1.34 4.43 15.68
N PHE A 120 -1.08 5.65 16.17
CA PHE A 120 0.28 6.21 16.20
C PHE A 120 1.25 5.38 17.04
N SER A 121 0.79 4.84 18.18
CA SER A 121 1.61 3.95 19.01
C SER A 121 2.00 2.66 18.27
N GLN A 122 1.04 2.06 17.55
CA GLN A 122 1.30 0.89 16.69
C GLN A 122 2.24 1.23 15.53
N LEU A 123 2.05 2.39 14.90
CA LEU A 123 2.88 2.86 13.79
C LEU A 123 4.33 3.11 14.23
N ASN A 124 4.53 3.75 15.38
CA ASN A 124 5.86 3.96 15.96
C ASN A 124 6.58 2.62 16.24
N SER A 125 5.83 1.64 16.75
CA SER A 125 6.35 0.29 16.96
C SER A 125 6.76 -0.37 15.63
N ALA A 126 5.92 -0.24 14.59
CA ALA A 126 6.20 -0.75 13.26
C ALA A 126 7.45 -0.11 12.63
N ILE A 127 7.59 1.21 12.73
CA ILE A 127 8.77 1.96 12.28
C ILE A 127 10.03 1.48 13.02
N GLY A 128 9.93 1.23 14.33
CA GLY A 128 11.02 0.65 15.12
C GLY A 128 11.50 -0.70 14.58
N ILE A 129 10.57 -1.59 14.20
CA ILE A 129 10.89 -2.88 13.58
C ILE A 129 11.54 -2.70 12.21
N LEU A 130 11.02 -1.81 11.35
CA LEU A 130 11.59 -1.53 10.04
C LEU A 130 13.03 -1.02 10.14
N LYS A 131 13.30 -0.12 11.10
CA LYS A 131 14.64 0.38 11.38
C LYS A 131 15.60 -0.74 11.79
N GLN A 132 15.17 -1.66 12.65
CA GLN A 132 15.99 -2.83 13.04
C GLN A 132 16.32 -3.73 11.85
N LYS A 133 15.45 -3.75 10.82
CA LYS A 133 15.62 -4.51 9.58
C LYS A 133 16.31 -3.70 8.47
N ASN A 134 16.81 -2.50 8.77
CA ASN A 134 17.42 -1.60 7.79
C ASN A 134 16.51 -1.35 6.57
N VAL A 135 15.22 -1.16 6.83
CA VAL A 135 14.21 -0.81 5.83
C VAL A 135 13.63 0.56 6.15
N THR A 136 13.53 1.41 5.13
CA THR A 136 12.76 2.64 5.18
C THR A 136 11.65 2.55 4.14
N HIS A 137 10.42 2.93 4.49
CA HIS A 137 9.28 2.92 3.55
C HIS A 137 9.48 3.90 2.38
N GLY A 138 10.07 5.06 2.66
CA GLY A 138 10.37 6.11 1.68
C GLY A 138 9.17 6.99 1.28
N ASP A 139 7.95 6.56 1.59
CA ASP A 139 6.72 7.34 1.34
C ASP A 139 5.60 7.03 2.34
N LEU A 140 5.94 7.06 3.64
CA LEU A 140 4.99 6.73 4.69
C LEU A 140 4.10 7.95 4.96
N MET A 141 2.92 7.95 4.33
CA MET A 141 1.91 9.00 4.45
C MET A 141 0.52 8.37 4.74
N PRO A 142 -0.47 9.14 5.24
CA PRO A 142 -1.75 8.58 5.69
C PRO A 142 -2.53 7.77 4.64
N THR A 143 -2.33 8.06 3.36
CA THR A 143 -2.90 7.29 2.23
C THR A 143 -2.27 5.90 2.07
N ASN A 144 -1.10 5.68 2.66
CA ASN A 144 -0.33 4.42 2.60
C ASN A 144 -0.42 3.62 3.91
N ILE A 145 -1.26 4.07 4.86
CA ILE A 145 -1.49 3.44 6.15
C ILE A 145 -2.92 2.92 6.16
N MET A 146 -3.11 1.62 6.34
CA MET A 146 -4.42 0.98 6.39
C MET A 146 -4.86 0.79 7.84
N VAL A 147 -6.10 1.18 8.14
CA VAL A 147 -6.67 1.14 9.49
C VAL A 147 -8.04 0.47 9.51
N CYS A 148 -8.36 -0.18 10.63
CA CYS A 148 -9.68 -0.73 10.91
C CYS A 148 -10.03 -0.45 12.38
N GLY A 149 -10.88 0.58 12.60
CA GLY A 149 -11.14 1.08 13.94
C GLY A 149 -9.87 1.64 14.59
N ASP A 150 -9.49 1.12 15.75
CA ASP A 150 -8.29 1.50 16.51
C ASP A 150 -7.02 0.72 16.11
N LYS A 151 -7.09 -0.13 15.07
CA LYS A 151 -6.00 -1.02 14.67
C LYS A 151 -5.31 -0.55 13.40
N LEU A 152 -3.98 -0.56 13.44
CA LEU A 152 -3.14 -0.52 12.27
C LEU A 152 -3.13 -1.91 11.63
N VAL A 153 -3.69 -2.04 10.43
CA VAL A 153 -3.88 -3.34 9.76
C VAL A 153 -2.98 -3.54 8.55
N GLY A 154 -2.32 -2.48 8.06
CA GLY A 154 -1.37 -2.60 6.98
C GLY A 154 -0.63 -1.31 6.65
N ILE A 155 0.50 -1.47 5.97
CA ILE A 155 1.24 -0.42 5.29
C ILE A 155 1.39 -0.86 3.83
N ILE A 156 1.01 0.00 2.90
CA ILE A 156 0.96 -0.29 1.46
C ILE A 156 1.87 0.67 0.68
N ASP A 157 2.06 0.38 -0.60
CA ASP A 157 2.81 1.20 -1.56
C ASP A 157 4.32 1.32 -1.23
N TRP A 158 5.00 0.17 -1.26
CA TRP A 158 6.42 0.03 -0.88
C TRP A 158 7.38 0.39 -2.03
N GLU A 159 6.92 1.04 -3.09
CA GLU A 159 7.73 1.26 -4.30
C GLU A 159 8.89 2.26 -4.11
N ARG A 160 8.80 3.12 -3.09
CA ARG A 160 9.83 4.09 -2.70
C ARG A 160 10.73 3.60 -1.57
N SER A 161 10.53 2.35 -1.15
CA SER A 161 11.28 1.80 -0.03
C SER A 161 12.75 1.60 -0.37
N ILE A 162 13.57 1.57 0.67
CA ILE A 162 15.00 1.29 0.58
C ILE A 162 15.29 0.18 1.58
N VAL A 163 16.01 -0.84 1.13
CA VAL A 163 16.53 -1.94 1.96
C VAL A 163 18.05 -1.90 1.86
N GLY A 164 18.74 -1.69 2.98
CA GLY A 164 20.20 -1.53 2.99
C GLY A 164 20.71 -0.69 4.15
N SER A 165 22.03 -0.57 4.28
CA SER A 165 22.65 0.11 5.42
C SER A 165 22.17 1.56 5.55
N LEU A 166 22.11 2.09 6.78
CA LEU A 166 21.78 3.51 7.02
C LEU A 166 22.67 4.46 6.20
N ASP A 167 23.92 4.08 5.96
CA ASP A 167 24.86 4.81 5.11
C ASP A 167 24.42 4.88 3.63
N ASP A 168 23.77 3.82 3.11
CA ASP A 168 23.20 3.80 1.76
C ASP A 168 21.91 4.63 1.66
N VAL A 169 21.15 4.69 2.74
CA VAL A 169 19.93 5.51 2.86
C VAL A 169 20.28 7.00 2.93
N GLU A 170 21.29 7.36 3.74
CA GLU A 170 21.78 8.74 3.87
C GLU A 170 22.49 9.23 2.60
N ARG A 171 23.30 8.39 1.94
CA ARG A 171 23.97 8.74 0.66
C ARG A 171 23.01 9.00 -0.49
N ARG A 172 21.81 8.41 -0.46
CA ARG A 172 20.75 8.65 -1.47
C ARG A 172 19.90 9.89 -1.17
N GLY A 173 20.22 10.66 -0.13
CA GLY A 173 19.58 11.93 0.19
C GLY A 173 18.16 11.80 0.75
N PHE A 174 17.76 10.62 1.22
CA PHE A 174 16.45 10.43 1.83
C PHE A 174 16.49 10.92 3.29
N MET A 175 15.73 11.99 3.53
CA MET A 175 15.67 12.67 4.81
C MET A 175 15.16 11.72 5.91
N LYS A 176 15.64 11.96 7.13
CA LYS A 176 15.17 11.33 8.37
C LYS A 176 13.64 11.32 8.45
N ALA A 177 13.07 10.36 9.19
CA ALA A 177 11.62 10.24 9.45
C ALA A 177 10.95 11.55 9.91
N GLU A 178 11.72 12.43 10.56
CA GLU A 178 11.34 13.82 10.92
C GLU A 178 11.20 14.79 9.72
N HIS A 179 11.12 14.31 8.48
CA HIS A 179 10.91 15.15 7.29
C HIS A 179 9.92 14.54 6.28
N MET A 180 9.38 13.35 6.56
CA MET A 180 8.44 12.67 5.67
C MET A 180 7.01 13.19 5.92
N GLY A 181 6.39 13.84 4.93
CA GLY A 181 4.99 14.29 5.00
C GLY A 181 4.73 15.45 5.97
N PHE A 182 5.77 16.24 6.29
CA PHE A 182 5.79 17.15 7.42
C PHE A 182 4.67 18.19 7.44
N ALA A 183 4.17 18.66 6.30
CA ALA A 183 3.14 19.70 6.30
C ALA A 183 1.80 19.19 6.89
N TRP A 184 1.26 18.09 6.35
CA TRP A 184 0.01 17.52 6.83
C TRP A 184 0.17 16.92 8.24
N TRP A 185 1.30 16.24 8.48
CA TRP A 185 1.59 15.60 9.76
C TRP A 185 1.84 16.61 10.88
N SER A 186 2.57 17.70 10.61
CA SER A 186 2.83 18.76 11.61
C SER A 186 1.59 19.60 11.89
N GLU A 187 0.78 19.89 10.86
CA GLU A 187 -0.50 20.59 11.05
C GLU A 187 -1.44 19.78 11.95
N LYS A 188 -1.59 18.47 11.70
CA LYS A 188 -2.48 17.60 12.47
C LYS A 188 -1.93 17.24 13.85
N MET A 189 -0.63 17.02 14.01
CA MET A 189 -0.01 16.84 15.33
C MET A 189 -0.11 18.10 16.19
N SER A 190 0.03 19.30 15.60
CA SER A 190 -0.17 20.56 16.32
C SER A 190 -1.62 20.74 16.81
N GLN A 191 -2.60 20.17 16.11
CA GLN A 191 -4.01 20.17 16.55
C GLN A 191 -4.25 19.20 17.72
N LEU A 192 -3.57 18.05 17.74
CA LEU A 192 -3.65 17.07 18.84
C LEU A 192 -2.95 17.57 20.12
N ASP A 193 -1.82 18.27 20.01
CA ASP A 193 -1.11 18.87 21.15
C ASP A 193 -1.92 20.00 21.83
N ASN A 194 -2.84 20.63 21.10
CA ASN A 194 -3.73 21.66 21.64
C ASN A 194 -5.00 21.08 22.31
N LEU A 195 -5.34 19.82 22.04
CA LEU A 195 -6.46 19.12 22.69
C LEU A 195 -6.06 18.49 24.03
N ASN A 196 -4.75 18.35 24.29
CA ASN A 196 -4.19 17.78 25.52
C ASN A 196 -3.64 18.85 26.50
N LYS A 197 -3.94 20.14 26.29
CA LYS A 197 -3.66 21.26 27.19
C LYS A 197 -4.95 21.82 27.76
#